data_AF-A0A1A6GHV0-F1
#
_entry.id   AF-A0A1A6GHV0-F1
#
_cell.length_a   1.000
_cell.length_b   1.000
_cell.length_c   1.000
_cell.angle_alpha   90.00
_cell.angle_beta   90.00
_cell.angle_gamma   90.00
#
_symmetry.space_group_name_H-M   'P 1'
#
loop_
_entity.id
_entity.type
_entity.pdbx_description
1 polymer ?
#
loop_
_entity_poly.entity_id
_entity_poly.type
_entity_poly.pdbx_seq_one_letter_code
_entity_poly.pdbx_strand_id
1 'polypeptide(L)'
;VLASEATTQNGSCPLLLGAMEDRALIFLKHLGQHQKGLGKGAKSEYHYEYTACDSTGSRWRVAVPHTPGLCTSLPDPVKGTECSCTDKDYFYTHTACDANGETQLMYKWAVPKICGENLQGAVKLPASGVKTRCPPCNPGFFKTNNSTCEPCPYGSYSNGSDCAHCPAGTEPAVGFEYKWWNTLPSNMETTVLSGINFEYKGLTGWEVAGDHIYTAVGASDNDFMILTLVVPGFRPPQSVMADTENKEVARITFVFETICSVNCELYFMVGLNSRTNTPVETWKGTKGKQSYTYTIEENATVSFTWAFQRTTLHETGRKYTNDVAKIYSINVTNVMGGVASYCRPCALEASDLGSSCTSCPAGHYIDRDSGTCHLCPPNTILKAHQPYGAQACVPCGPGTKNNKIHSLCYNDCTFSRNTPTRVFNYNFSALAGTVSLAGAPSFTSKGLKYFHHFTLSLCGNQRELIESSDLTGVSTDMTLDGIISPAELFHPESSGIPDIVFFFRSNDVTQSCSSGRSTTIRLRCNPMKAAPGSLQLPRTLPPFV
;
A
#
# COMPACT_ATOMS: atom_id res chain seq x y z
N VAL A 1 30.46 35.69 -32.40
CA VAL A 1 30.89 35.51 -33.80
C VAL A 1 29.75 34.84 -34.56
N LEU A 2 29.10 35.64 -35.39
CA LEU A 2 28.13 35.47 -36.51
C LEU A 2 27.45 34.11 -36.82
N ALA A 3 26.11 34.11 -36.67
CA ALA A 3 25.00 33.96 -37.65
C ALA A 3 24.92 32.85 -38.76
N SER A 4 23.73 32.21 -38.85
CA SER A 4 22.76 32.10 -39.99
C SER A 4 22.01 30.74 -39.95
N GLU A 5 20.69 30.69 -39.73
CA GLU A 5 19.52 30.84 -40.64
C GLU A 5 19.20 29.60 -41.52
N ALA A 6 18.01 29.00 -41.32
CA ALA A 6 17.05 28.60 -42.38
C ALA A 6 15.74 28.03 -41.78
N THR A 7 14.65 28.38 -42.46
CA THR A 7 13.22 28.37 -42.11
C THR A 7 12.44 27.18 -42.69
N THR A 8 11.25 26.87 -42.10
CA THR A 8 9.92 26.67 -42.74
C THR A 8 8.96 26.03 -41.71
N GLN A 9 8.01 26.73 -41.09
CA GLN A 9 6.66 27.20 -41.49
C GLN A 9 5.56 26.13 -41.73
N ASN A 10 4.61 26.12 -40.77
CA ASN A 10 3.14 26.06 -40.86
C ASN A 10 2.36 24.88 -41.47
N GLY A 11 1.39 24.41 -40.68
CA GLY A 11 0.19 23.69 -41.13
C GLY A 11 -0.71 23.21 -39.96
N SER A 12 -1.61 24.06 -39.48
CA SER A 12 -2.84 23.73 -38.73
C SER A 12 -3.90 23.14 -39.71
N CYS A 13 -4.95 22.36 -39.40
CA CYS A 13 -5.82 22.12 -38.24
C CYS A 13 -6.67 20.82 -38.52
N PRO A 14 -7.81 20.53 -37.84
CA PRO A 14 -8.01 19.55 -36.75
C PRO A 14 -8.80 18.28 -37.15
N LEU A 15 -8.89 17.29 -36.25
CA LEU A 15 -10.07 16.43 -36.10
C LEU A 15 -10.07 15.75 -34.72
N LEU A 16 -11.12 16.07 -33.94
CA LEU A 16 -11.50 15.36 -32.71
C LEU A 16 -11.80 13.89 -33.01
N LEU A 17 -11.29 12.98 -32.17
CA LEU A 17 -12.02 11.77 -31.80
C LEU A 17 -11.42 11.14 -30.53
N GLY A 18 -12.27 11.09 -29.50
CA GLY A 18 -12.32 9.99 -28.54
C GLY A 18 -11.24 9.93 -27.48
N ALA A 19 -11.52 10.54 -26.33
CA ALA A 19 -10.95 10.10 -25.07
C ALA A 19 -11.29 8.63 -24.81
N MET A 20 -10.28 7.80 -24.55
CA MET A 20 -10.40 6.62 -23.68
C MET A 20 -9.14 6.59 -22.81
N GLU A 21 -9.38 6.73 -21.53
CA GLU A 21 -8.39 6.73 -20.45
C GLU A 21 -7.91 5.31 -20.17
N ASP A 22 -6.60 5.11 -20.08
CA ASP A 22 -6.02 4.02 -19.28
C ASP A 22 -4.77 4.52 -18.55
N ARG A 23 -4.93 4.79 -17.26
CA ARG A 23 -4.02 5.63 -16.45
C ARG A 23 -3.03 4.85 -15.58
N ALA A 24 -3.13 3.51 -15.54
CA ALA A 24 -2.09 2.64 -14.96
C ALA A 24 -0.81 2.59 -15.83
N LEU A 25 -0.93 2.88 -17.14
CA LEU A 25 0.18 2.79 -18.09
C LEU A 25 1.29 3.83 -17.85
N ILE A 26 0.99 5.01 -17.28
CA ILE A 26 1.94 6.15 -17.31
C ILE A 26 3.14 5.93 -16.39
N PHE A 27 2.95 5.24 -15.25
CA PHE A 27 4.04 4.96 -14.33
C PHE A 27 4.89 3.75 -14.75
N LEU A 28 4.27 2.68 -15.25
CA LEU A 28 5.00 1.57 -15.89
C LEU A 28 5.81 2.05 -17.11
N LYS A 29 5.28 3.03 -17.86
CA LYS A 29 6.03 3.78 -18.89
C LYS A 29 7.26 4.50 -18.31
N HIS A 30 7.20 5.05 -17.10
CA HIS A 30 8.34 5.72 -16.43
C HIS A 30 9.36 4.72 -15.83
N LEU A 31 8.91 3.59 -15.28
CA LEU A 31 9.79 2.48 -14.87
C LEU A 31 10.58 1.94 -16.07
N GLY A 32 9.92 1.76 -17.22
CA GLY A 32 10.58 1.44 -18.50
C GLY A 32 11.53 2.53 -19.01
N GLN A 33 11.38 3.80 -18.59
CA GLN A 33 12.28 4.90 -18.95
C GLN A 33 13.51 5.01 -18.04
N HIS A 34 13.46 4.52 -16.79
CA HIS A 34 14.61 4.49 -15.88
C HIS A 34 15.70 3.48 -16.26
N GLN A 35 15.50 2.68 -17.31
CA GLN A 35 16.54 1.86 -17.94
C GLN A 35 17.44 2.64 -18.92
N LYS A 36 17.20 3.94 -19.19
CA LYS A 36 18.10 4.78 -20.03
C LYS A 36 19.28 5.32 -19.23
N GLY A 37 20.06 4.40 -18.66
CA GLY A 37 21.34 4.67 -18.01
C GLY A 37 22.44 3.74 -18.50
N LEU A 38 22.34 3.17 -19.72
CA LEU A 38 23.43 2.45 -20.37
C LEU A 38 23.20 2.48 -21.90
N GLY A 39 23.92 3.35 -22.60
CA GLY A 39 24.00 3.40 -24.08
C GLY A 39 22.72 3.85 -24.80
N LYS A 40 22.88 4.71 -25.82
CA LYS A 40 21.86 4.84 -26.88
C LYS A 40 21.78 3.51 -27.64
N GLY A 41 20.98 2.56 -27.15
CA GLY A 41 20.55 1.41 -27.93
C GLY A 41 19.48 1.85 -28.92
N ALA A 42 19.73 1.66 -30.22
CA ALA A 42 18.72 1.84 -31.24
C ALA A 42 17.47 0.99 -30.88
N LYS A 43 16.27 1.57 -30.97
CA LYS A 43 15.03 0.76 -30.97
C LYS A 43 15.13 -0.21 -32.15
N SER A 44 14.95 -1.51 -31.94
CA SER A 44 14.84 -2.44 -33.05
C SER A 44 13.58 -2.13 -33.86
N GLU A 45 13.69 -2.11 -35.20
CA GLU A 45 12.58 -1.85 -36.14
C GLU A 45 11.64 -3.07 -36.32
N TYR A 46 11.88 -4.13 -35.57
CA TYR A 46 11.18 -5.41 -35.63
C TYR A 46 11.10 -6.06 -34.24
N HIS A 47 10.11 -6.93 -34.04
CA HIS A 47 10.00 -7.87 -32.94
C HIS A 47 10.21 -9.30 -33.45
N TYR A 48 10.42 -10.27 -32.56
CA TYR A 48 10.50 -11.68 -32.96
C TYR A 48 9.17 -12.39 -32.72
N GLU A 49 8.74 -13.18 -33.69
CA GLU A 49 7.65 -14.14 -33.56
C GLU A 49 8.17 -15.56 -33.82
N TYR A 50 7.38 -16.56 -33.47
CA TYR A 50 7.66 -17.94 -33.80
C TYR A 50 6.67 -18.46 -34.84
N THR A 51 7.16 -19.19 -35.83
CA THR A 51 6.29 -19.92 -36.75
C THR A 51 5.51 -21.01 -36.00
N ALA A 52 4.45 -21.50 -36.63
CA ALA A 52 3.85 -22.77 -36.22
C ALA A 52 4.91 -23.88 -36.20
N CYS A 53 4.72 -24.87 -35.33
CA CYS A 53 5.58 -26.04 -35.27
C CYS A 53 5.38 -26.92 -36.49
N ASP A 54 6.48 -27.36 -37.08
CA ASP A 54 6.48 -28.34 -38.15
C ASP A 54 6.24 -29.76 -37.62
N SER A 55 6.07 -30.72 -38.53
CA SER A 55 5.83 -32.13 -38.21
C SER A 55 6.99 -32.82 -37.48
N THR A 56 8.16 -32.16 -37.38
CA THR A 56 9.34 -32.65 -36.65
C THR A 56 9.44 -32.06 -35.24
N GLY A 57 8.47 -31.24 -34.83
CA GLY A 57 8.48 -30.55 -33.54
C GLY A 57 9.48 -29.39 -33.47
N SER A 58 9.94 -28.89 -34.64
CA SER A 58 10.77 -27.70 -34.75
C SER A 58 9.92 -26.51 -35.16
N ARG A 59 10.32 -25.30 -34.74
CA ARG A 59 9.74 -24.04 -35.23
C ARG A 59 10.85 -23.06 -35.53
N TRP A 60 10.54 -21.97 -36.20
CA TRP A 60 11.49 -20.93 -36.54
C TRP A 60 11.17 -19.65 -35.78
N ARG A 61 12.19 -18.98 -35.27
CA ARG A 61 12.08 -17.62 -34.77
C ARG A 61 12.28 -16.68 -35.95
N VAL A 62 11.27 -15.89 -36.28
CA VAL A 62 11.24 -14.95 -37.40
C VAL A 62 11.20 -13.51 -36.88
N ALA A 63 11.92 -12.61 -37.53
CA ALA A 63 11.81 -11.18 -37.25
C ALA A 63 10.61 -10.60 -38.01
N VAL A 64 9.68 -9.98 -37.29
CA VAL A 64 8.48 -9.34 -37.82
C VAL A 64 8.64 -7.82 -37.69
N PRO A 65 8.61 -7.06 -38.80
CA PRO A 65 8.78 -5.62 -38.76
C PRO A 65 7.58 -4.94 -38.09
N HIS A 66 7.83 -3.89 -37.31
CA HIS A 66 6.75 -3.12 -36.68
C HIS A 66 5.89 -2.34 -37.70
N THR A 67 6.45 -2.04 -38.87
CA THR A 67 5.77 -1.36 -39.98
C THR A 67 5.41 -2.37 -41.07
N PRO A 68 4.11 -2.61 -41.33
CA PRO A 68 3.67 -3.53 -42.39
C PRO A 68 4.27 -3.17 -43.75
N GLY A 69 4.89 -4.14 -44.43
CA GLY A 69 5.48 -3.98 -45.76
C GLY A 69 6.95 -3.56 -45.80
N LEU A 70 7.56 -3.21 -44.66
CA LEU A 70 8.98 -2.86 -44.57
C LEU A 70 9.83 -4.11 -44.24
N CYS A 71 10.07 -4.95 -45.25
CA CYS A 71 10.79 -6.24 -45.08
C CYS A 71 12.30 -6.15 -45.35
N THR A 72 12.93 -4.98 -45.18
CA THR A 72 14.36 -4.77 -45.46
C THR A 72 15.20 -4.93 -44.20
N SER A 73 16.37 -5.59 -44.29
CA SER A 73 17.33 -5.79 -43.19
C SER A 73 16.83 -6.54 -41.95
N LEU A 74 15.89 -7.47 -42.13
CA LEU A 74 15.45 -8.38 -41.07
C LEU A 74 16.46 -9.53 -40.88
N PRO A 75 16.78 -9.92 -39.63
CA PRO A 75 17.59 -11.11 -39.36
C PRO A 75 16.99 -12.39 -39.96
N ASP A 76 17.87 -13.31 -40.38
CA ASP A 76 17.45 -14.61 -40.89
C ASP A 76 16.68 -15.41 -39.81
N PRO A 77 15.65 -16.18 -40.22
CA PRO A 77 14.95 -17.08 -39.31
C PRO A 77 15.92 -18.08 -38.67
N VAL A 78 15.93 -18.15 -37.34
CA VAL A 78 16.76 -19.12 -36.59
C VAL A 78 15.90 -20.24 -36.06
N LYS A 79 16.43 -21.47 -36.08
CA LYS A 79 15.73 -22.65 -35.53
C LYS A 79 15.40 -22.40 -34.05
N GLY A 80 14.12 -22.47 -33.72
CA GLY A 80 13.54 -22.23 -32.40
C GLY A 80 13.45 -23.49 -31.54
N THR A 81 12.98 -23.30 -30.30
CA THR A 81 12.90 -24.29 -29.22
C THR A 81 12.01 -25.49 -29.56
N GLU A 82 12.23 -26.60 -28.83
CA GLU A 82 11.39 -27.80 -28.82
C GLU A 82 9.91 -27.44 -28.60
N CYS A 83 9.04 -27.97 -29.47
CA CYS A 83 7.63 -27.59 -29.54
C CYS A 83 6.69 -28.43 -28.67
N SER A 84 7.15 -29.52 -28.03
CA SER A 84 6.28 -30.38 -27.24
C SER A 84 5.74 -29.63 -26.03
N CYS A 85 4.43 -29.72 -25.77
CA CYS A 85 3.85 -29.10 -24.59
C CYS A 85 4.41 -29.73 -23.31
N THR A 86 4.63 -28.90 -22.30
CA THR A 86 5.09 -29.27 -20.97
C THR A 86 4.11 -28.81 -19.89
N ASP A 87 4.35 -29.20 -18.64
CA ASP A 87 3.59 -28.73 -17.48
C ASP A 87 3.73 -27.22 -17.20
N LYS A 88 4.65 -26.55 -17.89
CA LYS A 88 4.86 -25.10 -17.85
C LYS A 88 3.99 -24.32 -18.84
N ASP A 89 3.33 -25.01 -19.78
CA ASP A 89 2.55 -24.40 -20.85
C ASP A 89 1.06 -24.24 -20.53
N TYR A 90 0.62 -24.77 -19.39
CA TYR A 90 -0.74 -24.60 -18.89
C TYR A 90 -0.75 -24.06 -17.45
N PHE A 91 -1.89 -23.52 -17.05
CA PHE A 91 -2.16 -23.09 -15.69
C PHE A 91 -3.50 -23.65 -15.22
N TYR A 92 -3.77 -23.56 -13.92
CA TYR A 92 -5.02 -24.02 -13.34
C TYR A 92 -5.86 -22.83 -12.86
N THR A 93 -7.17 -23.01 -12.80
CA THR A 93 -8.09 -22.00 -12.27
C THR A 93 -9.34 -22.74 -11.78
N HIS A 94 -10.09 -22.12 -10.87
CA HIS A 94 -11.38 -22.67 -10.47
C HIS A 94 -12.49 -22.12 -11.38
N THR A 95 -13.45 -22.98 -11.73
CA THR A 95 -14.65 -22.50 -12.40
C THR A 95 -15.46 -21.63 -11.44
N ALA A 96 -16.23 -20.68 -11.98
CA ALA A 96 -17.28 -20.04 -11.20
C ALA A 96 -18.26 -21.11 -10.65
N CYS A 97 -18.93 -20.77 -9.56
CA CYS A 97 -19.95 -21.63 -8.97
C CYS A 97 -21.11 -21.83 -9.95
N ASP A 98 -21.46 -23.08 -10.21
CA ASP A 98 -22.62 -23.41 -11.03
C ASP A 98 -23.93 -23.29 -10.23
N ALA A 99 -25.07 -23.52 -10.89
CA ALA A 99 -26.38 -23.43 -10.25
C ALA A 99 -26.56 -24.44 -9.09
N ASN A 100 -25.77 -25.51 -9.03
CA ASN A 100 -25.78 -26.47 -7.93
C ASN A 100 -24.87 -26.04 -6.77
N GLY A 101 -24.16 -24.93 -6.90
CA GLY A 101 -23.20 -24.45 -5.92
C GLY A 101 -21.91 -25.26 -5.93
N GLU A 102 -21.55 -25.83 -7.09
CA GLU A 102 -20.33 -26.59 -7.28
C GLU A 102 -19.31 -25.81 -8.12
N THR A 103 -18.03 -26.01 -7.80
CA THR A 103 -16.88 -25.53 -8.58
C THR A 103 -15.97 -26.71 -8.90
N GLN A 104 -15.12 -26.57 -9.90
CA GLN A 104 -14.11 -27.57 -10.22
C GLN A 104 -12.79 -26.91 -10.61
N LEU A 105 -11.70 -27.56 -10.24
CA LEU A 105 -10.38 -27.22 -10.77
C LEU A 105 -10.34 -27.52 -12.27
N MET A 106 -9.98 -26.53 -13.07
CA MET A 106 -9.79 -26.72 -14.50
C MET A 106 -8.42 -26.23 -14.93
N TYR A 107 -7.90 -26.80 -16.02
CA TYR A 107 -6.64 -26.40 -16.61
C TYR A 107 -6.89 -25.67 -17.93
N LYS A 108 -6.07 -24.66 -18.21
CA LYS A 108 -6.13 -23.87 -19.44
C LYS A 108 -4.72 -23.72 -20.01
N TRP A 109 -4.59 -23.85 -21.32
CA TRP A 109 -3.34 -23.51 -22.01
C TRP A 109 -3.04 -22.02 -21.86
N ALA A 110 -1.78 -21.70 -21.60
CA ALA A 110 -1.33 -20.31 -21.58
C ALA A 110 -1.39 -19.71 -22.99
N VAL A 111 -1.91 -18.48 -23.11
CA VAL A 111 -2.13 -17.79 -24.39
C VAL A 111 -1.02 -16.76 -24.63
N PRO A 112 -0.36 -16.74 -25.82
CA PRO A 112 -0.56 -17.65 -26.95
C PRO A 112 -0.07 -19.07 -26.63
N LYS A 113 -0.75 -20.07 -27.18
CA LYS A 113 -0.31 -21.47 -27.10
C LYS A 113 0.83 -21.66 -28.08
N ILE A 114 2.02 -21.87 -27.56
CA ILE A 114 3.26 -21.93 -28.34
C ILE A 114 3.81 -23.35 -28.53
N CYS A 115 3.07 -24.35 -28.05
CA CYS A 115 3.46 -25.76 -28.05
C CYS A 115 2.40 -26.65 -28.77
N GLY A 116 2.84 -27.81 -29.25
CA GLY A 116 2.01 -28.85 -29.88
C GLY A 116 1.82 -30.08 -28.98
N GLU A 117 0.56 -30.53 -28.87
CA GLU A 117 0.17 -31.69 -28.05
C GLU A 117 0.40 -33.04 -28.76
N ASN A 118 0.51 -33.03 -30.10
CA ASN A 118 0.64 -34.25 -30.91
C ASN A 118 2.09 -34.70 -31.10
N LEU A 119 3.04 -34.00 -30.48
CA LEU A 119 4.46 -34.32 -30.57
C LEU A 119 4.81 -35.41 -29.57
N GLN A 120 5.82 -36.22 -29.91
CA GLN A 120 6.28 -37.27 -29.03
C GLN A 120 6.78 -36.68 -27.69
N GLY A 121 6.26 -37.19 -26.57
CA GLY A 121 6.59 -36.69 -25.23
C GLY A 121 5.85 -35.42 -24.80
N ALA A 122 4.98 -34.86 -25.65
CA ALA A 122 4.15 -33.71 -25.26
C ALA A 122 3.10 -34.11 -24.21
N VAL A 123 2.96 -33.29 -23.17
CA VAL A 123 1.89 -33.44 -22.20
C VAL A 123 0.56 -32.99 -22.82
N LYS A 124 -0.51 -33.67 -22.42
CA LYS A 124 -1.88 -33.25 -22.72
C LYS A 124 -2.40 -32.37 -21.60
N LEU A 125 -3.37 -31.52 -21.93
CA LEU A 125 -4.04 -30.73 -20.91
C LEU A 125 -4.68 -31.68 -19.88
N PRO A 126 -4.40 -31.53 -18.57
CA PRO A 126 -4.96 -32.42 -17.58
C PRO A 126 -6.50 -32.34 -17.56
N ALA A 127 -7.14 -33.46 -17.23
CA ALA A 127 -8.59 -33.48 -17.04
C ALA A 127 -9.00 -32.54 -15.89
N SER A 128 -10.17 -31.93 -16.00
CA SER A 128 -10.72 -31.14 -14.91
C SER A 128 -10.92 -32.02 -13.67
N GLY A 129 -10.72 -31.42 -12.50
CA GLY A 129 -10.91 -32.07 -11.22
C GLY A 129 -12.37 -32.40 -10.95
N VAL A 130 -12.59 -33.18 -9.89
CA VAL A 130 -13.93 -33.51 -9.41
C VAL A 130 -14.64 -32.23 -8.95
N LYS A 131 -15.94 -32.12 -9.22
CA LYS A 131 -16.76 -31.04 -8.69
C LYS A 131 -16.79 -31.08 -7.15
N THR A 132 -16.53 -29.95 -6.54
CA THR A 132 -16.56 -29.74 -5.10
C THR A 132 -17.53 -28.61 -4.75
N ARG A 133 -18.02 -28.59 -3.51
CA ARG A 133 -18.91 -27.52 -3.06
C ARG A 133 -18.16 -26.19 -3.01
N CYS A 134 -18.83 -25.13 -3.46
CA CYS A 134 -18.30 -23.78 -3.34
C CYS A 134 -18.15 -23.34 -1.88
N PRO A 135 -17.08 -22.59 -1.55
CA PRO A 135 -17.00 -21.89 -0.29
C PRO A 135 -18.07 -20.78 -0.20
N PRO A 136 -18.33 -20.26 1.01
CA PRO A 136 -19.25 -19.15 1.19
C PRO A 136 -18.79 -17.90 0.41
N CYS A 137 -19.70 -16.94 0.24
CA CYS A 137 -19.37 -15.65 -0.34
C CYS A 137 -18.37 -14.90 0.55
N ASN A 138 -17.69 -13.90 -0.01
CA ASN A 138 -16.90 -12.98 0.80
C ASN A 138 -17.80 -12.32 1.87
N PRO A 139 -17.29 -12.07 3.09
CA PRO A 139 -18.07 -11.39 4.12
C PRO A 139 -18.69 -10.08 3.65
N GLY A 140 -19.91 -9.81 4.12
CA GLY A 140 -20.76 -8.71 3.65
C GLY A 140 -21.54 -9.01 2.37
N PHE A 141 -21.35 -10.17 1.76
CA PHE A 141 -22.15 -10.67 0.65
C PHE A 141 -23.00 -11.86 1.08
N PHE A 142 -24.09 -12.09 0.36
CA PHE A 142 -24.93 -13.27 0.51
C PHE A 142 -24.98 -14.08 -0.78
N LYS A 143 -25.25 -15.38 -0.64
CA LYS A 143 -25.36 -16.29 -1.76
C LYS A 143 -26.79 -16.28 -2.31
N THR A 144 -26.92 -16.02 -3.60
CA THR A 144 -28.20 -16.07 -4.33
C THR A 144 -28.54 -17.49 -4.80
N ASN A 145 -29.75 -17.69 -5.31
CA ASN A 145 -30.24 -19.00 -5.79
C ASN A 145 -29.43 -19.58 -6.97
N ASN A 146 -28.79 -18.74 -7.78
CA ASN A 146 -27.92 -19.17 -8.89
C ASN A 146 -26.44 -19.28 -8.46
N SER A 147 -26.15 -19.31 -7.15
CA SER A 147 -24.82 -19.35 -6.58
C SER A 147 -23.91 -18.16 -6.90
N THR A 148 -24.49 -17.01 -7.26
CA THR A 148 -23.75 -15.74 -7.32
C THR A 148 -23.68 -15.09 -5.95
N CYS A 149 -22.71 -14.20 -5.77
CA CYS A 149 -22.56 -13.44 -4.53
C CYS A 149 -23.01 -12.00 -4.77
N GLU A 150 -23.99 -11.54 -3.99
CA GLU A 150 -24.53 -10.18 -4.05
C GLU A 150 -24.30 -9.44 -2.73
N PRO A 151 -24.11 -8.11 -2.77
CA PRO A 151 -23.84 -7.33 -1.56
C PRO A 151 -25.08 -7.27 -0.67
N CYS A 152 -24.89 -7.37 0.65
CA CYS A 152 -25.97 -7.17 1.59
C CYS A 152 -26.53 -5.74 1.54
N PRO A 153 -27.85 -5.56 1.77
CA PRO A 153 -28.45 -4.24 1.81
C PRO A 153 -27.87 -3.41 2.96
N TYR A 154 -27.88 -2.07 2.79
CA TYR A 154 -27.38 -1.14 3.80
C TYR A 154 -28.05 -1.37 5.17
N GLY A 155 -27.27 -1.26 6.25
CA GLY A 155 -27.72 -1.56 7.61
C GLY A 155 -27.69 -3.06 7.96
N SER A 156 -27.07 -3.90 7.13
CA SER A 156 -26.95 -5.35 7.34
C SER A 156 -25.50 -5.81 7.29
N TYR A 157 -25.25 -7.00 7.81
CA TYR A 157 -23.96 -7.69 7.76
C TYR A 157 -24.14 -9.16 7.38
N SER A 158 -23.07 -9.78 6.89
CA SER A 158 -23.05 -11.22 6.57
C SER A 158 -21.66 -11.81 6.75
N ASN A 159 -21.59 -13.07 7.17
CA ASN A 159 -20.36 -13.84 7.20
C ASN A 159 -20.06 -14.57 5.86
N GLY A 160 -20.85 -14.32 4.82
CA GLY A 160 -20.78 -15.00 3.53
C GLY A 160 -21.95 -15.95 3.24
N SER A 161 -22.98 -15.97 4.10
CA SER A 161 -24.20 -16.79 3.95
C SER A 161 -25.42 -15.92 3.69
N ASP A 162 -26.25 -15.65 4.70
CA ASP A 162 -27.43 -14.78 4.61
C ASP A 162 -27.16 -13.42 5.26
N CYS A 163 -27.88 -12.39 4.81
CA CYS A 163 -27.80 -11.06 5.41
C CYS A 163 -28.65 -10.98 6.68
N ALA A 164 -28.06 -10.44 7.75
CA ALA A 164 -28.75 -10.09 8.97
C ALA A 164 -28.70 -8.58 9.19
N HIS A 165 -29.81 -7.98 9.64
CA HIS A 165 -29.81 -6.57 10.03
C HIS A 165 -28.95 -6.33 11.27
N CYS A 166 -28.29 -5.18 11.31
CA CYS A 166 -27.57 -4.77 12.50
C CYS A 166 -28.53 -4.59 13.69
N PRO A 167 -28.20 -5.15 14.87
CA PRO A 167 -28.97 -4.91 16.08
C PRO A 167 -29.12 -3.42 16.40
N ALA A 168 -30.18 -3.06 17.12
CA ALA A 168 -30.35 -1.70 17.63
C ALA A 168 -29.12 -1.26 18.45
N GLY A 169 -28.68 -0.01 18.28
CA GLY A 169 -27.45 0.49 18.92
C GLY A 169 -26.15 0.17 18.15
N THR A 170 -26.24 -0.44 16.96
CA THR A 170 -25.07 -0.78 16.15
C THR A 170 -25.22 -0.33 14.70
N GLU A 171 -24.09 -0.09 14.04
CA GLU A 171 -23.99 0.21 12.61
C GLU A 171 -23.08 -0.81 11.89
N PRO A 172 -23.29 -1.04 10.58
CA PRO A 172 -22.40 -1.90 9.80
C PRO A 172 -21.00 -1.30 9.70
N ALA A 173 -19.97 -2.11 10.00
CA ALA A 173 -18.57 -1.71 9.79
C ALA A 173 -18.22 -1.85 8.31
N VAL A 174 -18.49 -0.80 7.51
CA VAL A 174 -18.39 -0.85 6.05
C VAL A 174 -16.94 -0.94 5.55
N GLY A 175 -16.72 -1.85 4.60
CA GLY A 175 -15.41 -2.13 4.00
C GLY A 175 -15.50 -3.22 2.92
N PHE A 176 -14.35 -3.73 2.53
CA PHE A 176 -14.23 -4.94 1.72
C PHE A 176 -13.33 -5.94 2.42
N GLU A 177 -13.81 -7.17 2.63
CA GLU A 177 -13.04 -8.27 3.19
C GLU A 177 -13.02 -9.42 2.18
N TYR A 178 -12.03 -9.43 1.29
CA TYR A 178 -11.86 -10.47 0.27
C TYR A 178 -10.90 -11.55 0.77
N LYS A 179 -11.39 -12.79 0.84
CA LYS A 179 -10.63 -13.97 1.30
C LYS A 179 -11.03 -15.27 0.61
N TRP A 180 -12.19 -15.31 -0.03
CA TRP A 180 -12.65 -16.41 -0.86
C TRP A 180 -12.55 -15.99 -2.33
N TRP A 181 -11.74 -16.71 -3.09
CA TRP A 181 -11.39 -16.41 -4.47
C TRP A 181 -11.97 -17.45 -5.41
N ASN A 182 -13.32 -17.52 -5.46
CA ASN A 182 -14.03 -18.32 -6.47
C ASN A 182 -14.20 -17.56 -7.78
N THR A 183 -14.43 -16.26 -7.65
CA THR A 183 -14.60 -15.31 -8.74
C THR A 183 -13.92 -14.02 -8.32
N LEU A 184 -13.36 -13.29 -9.28
CA LEU A 184 -12.80 -11.97 -9.01
C LEU A 184 -13.94 -10.99 -8.68
N PRO A 185 -13.84 -10.17 -7.62
CA PRO A 185 -14.84 -9.14 -7.31
C PRO A 185 -15.08 -8.17 -8.47
N SER A 186 -16.30 -7.61 -8.58
CA SER A 186 -16.68 -6.73 -9.69
C SER A 186 -15.94 -5.38 -9.73
N ASN A 187 -15.33 -4.98 -8.61
CA ASN A 187 -14.49 -3.79 -8.50
C ASN A 187 -12.99 -4.09 -8.69
N MET A 188 -12.67 -5.28 -9.17
CA MET A 188 -11.32 -5.67 -9.55
C MET A 188 -11.22 -5.95 -11.04
N GLU A 189 -10.08 -5.60 -11.61
CA GLU A 189 -9.75 -5.83 -13.01
C GLU A 189 -8.35 -6.41 -13.12
N THR A 190 -8.12 -7.25 -14.12
CA THR A 190 -6.82 -7.81 -14.42
C THR A 190 -6.41 -7.56 -15.86
N THR A 191 -5.17 -7.12 -16.05
CA THR A 191 -4.59 -6.80 -17.35
C THR A 191 -3.18 -7.34 -17.47
N VAL A 192 -2.68 -7.48 -18.69
CA VAL A 192 -1.30 -7.86 -18.99
C VAL A 192 -0.66 -6.79 -19.88
N LEU A 193 0.44 -6.21 -19.39
CA LEU A 193 1.20 -5.22 -20.13
C LEU A 193 2.57 -5.78 -20.53
N SER A 194 2.88 -5.73 -21.82
CA SER A 194 4.18 -6.13 -22.32
C SER A 194 5.28 -5.21 -21.82
N GLY A 195 6.51 -5.74 -21.67
CA GLY A 195 7.71 -4.97 -21.34
C GLY A 195 8.03 -3.81 -22.30
N ILE A 196 7.40 -3.78 -23.49
CA ILE A 196 7.47 -2.67 -24.46
C ILE A 196 6.26 -1.72 -24.43
N ASN A 197 5.41 -1.81 -23.40
CA ASN A 197 4.22 -0.97 -23.16
C ASN A 197 3.05 -1.20 -24.15
N PHE A 198 2.88 -2.43 -24.63
CA PHE A 198 1.68 -2.85 -25.36
C PHE A 198 0.75 -3.64 -24.44
N GLU A 199 -0.54 -3.33 -24.45
CA GLU A 199 -1.54 -4.05 -23.67
C GLU A 199 -2.14 -5.21 -24.46
N TYR A 200 -2.12 -6.40 -23.87
CA TYR A 200 -2.76 -7.57 -24.46
C TYR A 200 -4.25 -7.61 -24.10
N LYS A 201 -5.10 -7.20 -25.04
CA LYS A 201 -6.55 -7.29 -24.86
C LYS A 201 -7.00 -8.75 -24.65
N GLY A 202 -7.76 -9.00 -23.60
CA GLY A 202 -8.36 -10.31 -23.30
C GLY A 202 -7.43 -11.32 -22.64
N LEU A 203 -6.20 -10.95 -22.27
CA LEU A 203 -5.35 -11.78 -21.40
C LEU A 203 -5.60 -11.44 -19.93
N THR A 204 -5.73 -12.48 -19.11
CA THR A 204 -5.82 -12.38 -17.65
C THR A 204 -4.42 -12.38 -17.04
N GLY A 205 -4.10 -11.35 -16.25
CA GLY A 205 -2.83 -11.27 -15.53
C GLY A 205 -2.85 -12.02 -14.20
N TRP A 206 -4.02 -12.17 -13.59
CA TRP A 206 -4.24 -12.84 -12.32
C TRP A 206 -5.41 -13.82 -12.42
N GLU A 207 -5.27 -14.99 -11.79
CA GLU A 207 -6.22 -16.09 -11.82
C GLU A 207 -6.64 -16.49 -10.41
N VAL A 208 -7.84 -17.04 -10.30
CA VAL A 208 -8.45 -17.48 -9.04
C VAL A 208 -8.09 -18.93 -8.73
N ALA A 209 -7.67 -19.17 -7.48
CA ALA A 209 -7.22 -20.47 -7.00
C ALA A 209 -7.91 -20.88 -5.69
N GLY A 210 -9.15 -20.45 -5.46
CA GLY A 210 -9.94 -20.82 -4.28
C GLY A 210 -9.54 -20.03 -3.03
N ASP A 211 -8.42 -20.38 -2.40
CA ASP A 211 -7.93 -19.72 -1.18
C ASP A 211 -6.96 -18.54 -1.45
N HIS A 212 -6.63 -18.30 -2.72
CA HIS A 212 -5.83 -17.17 -3.16
C HIS A 212 -6.12 -16.80 -4.62
N ILE A 213 -5.65 -15.63 -5.03
CA ILE A 213 -5.40 -15.29 -6.42
C ILE A 213 -3.90 -15.32 -6.69
N TYR A 214 -3.50 -15.63 -7.92
CA TYR A 214 -2.10 -15.68 -8.29
C TYR A 214 -1.86 -15.17 -9.70
N THR A 215 -0.63 -14.74 -9.97
CA THR A 215 -0.24 -14.23 -11.28
C THR A 215 -0.26 -15.35 -12.32
N ALA A 216 -1.00 -15.11 -13.40
CA ALA A 216 -1.09 -15.99 -14.55
C ALA A 216 0.26 -16.11 -15.29
N VAL A 217 0.30 -17.01 -16.26
CA VAL A 217 1.52 -17.30 -17.05
C VAL A 217 1.94 -16.11 -17.92
N GLY A 218 0.99 -15.29 -18.41
CA GLY A 218 1.28 -14.17 -19.31
C GLY A 218 1.73 -14.61 -20.71
N ALA A 219 2.07 -13.65 -21.57
CA ALA A 219 2.60 -13.95 -22.90
C ALA A 219 4.13 -14.16 -22.87
N SER A 220 4.83 -13.43 -22.00
CA SER A 220 6.28 -13.41 -21.84
C SER A 220 6.70 -13.20 -20.38
N ASP A 221 7.91 -13.62 -20.00
CA ASP A 221 8.42 -13.48 -18.62
C ASP A 221 8.73 -12.04 -18.22
N ASN A 222 8.85 -11.13 -19.20
CA ASN A 222 9.06 -9.70 -18.98
C ASN A 222 7.76 -8.89 -18.91
N ASP A 223 6.60 -9.53 -19.11
CA ASP A 223 5.30 -8.87 -18.99
C ASP A 223 5.02 -8.50 -17.52
N PHE A 224 4.23 -7.45 -17.35
CA PHE A 224 3.61 -7.09 -16.09
C PHE A 224 2.24 -7.72 -16.01
N MET A 225 2.06 -8.62 -15.04
CA MET A 225 0.76 -9.16 -14.66
C MET A 225 0.13 -8.24 -13.63
N ILE A 226 -0.98 -7.61 -13.99
CA ILE A 226 -1.57 -6.51 -13.22
C ILE A 226 -2.93 -6.90 -12.67
N LEU A 227 -3.13 -6.58 -11.40
CA LEU A 227 -4.42 -6.59 -10.71
C LEU A 227 -4.69 -5.20 -10.19
N THR A 228 -5.85 -4.65 -10.48
CA THR A 228 -6.29 -3.35 -9.99
C THR A 228 -7.59 -3.50 -9.23
N LEU A 229 -7.65 -2.97 -8.01
CA LEU A 229 -8.84 -2.81 -7.18
C LEU A 229 -9.20 -1.33 -7.13
N VAL A 230 -10.43 -1.00 -7.50
CA VAL A 230 -10.94 0.39 -7.46
C VAL A 230 -11.87 0.58 -6.28
N VAL A 231 -11.61 1.63 -5.50
CA VAL A 231 -12.45 2.06 -4.37
C VAL A 231 -12.93 3.49 -4.67
N PRO A 232 -14.26 3.73 -4.75
CA PRO A 232 -14.82 5.03 -5.15
C PRO A 232 -14.61 6.13 -4.10
N GLY A 233 -14.31 5.75 -2.86
CA GLY A 233 -13.87 6.64 -1.80
C GLY A 233 -14.18 6.08 -0.41
N PHE A 234 -14.04 6.92 0.61
CA PHE A 234 -14.06 6.50 2.00
C PHE A 234 -14.97 7.37 2.87
N ARG A 235 -15.58 6.76 3.89
CA ARG A 235 -16.43 7.43 4.87
C ARG A 235 -15.97 7.05 6.28
N PRO A 236 -14.91 7.68 6.80
CA PRO A 236 -14.47 7.49 8.17
C PRO A 236 -15.52 8.03 9.17
N PRO A 237 -15.53 7.53 10.41
CA PRO A 237 -16.33 8.14 11.49
C PRO A 237 -15.95 9.62 11.70
N GLN A 238 -16.91 10.49 12.07
CA GLN A 238 -16.60 11.92 12.24
C GLN A 238 -15.59 12.19 13.36
N SER A 239 -15.52 11.31 14.37
CA SER A 239 -14.51 11.40 15.43
C SER A 239 -13.08 11.30 14.88
N VAL A 240 -12.88 10.56 13.79
CA VAL A 240 -11.60 10.43 13.08
C VAL A 240 -11.36 11.66 12.21
N MET A 241 -12.39 12.20 11.54
CA MET A 241 -12.25 13.43 10.75
C MET A 241 -12.01 14.69 11.60
N ALA A 242 -12.43 14.67 12.87
CA ALA A 242 -12.20 15.76 13.83
C ALA A 242 -10.83 15.68 14.51
N ASP A 243 -10.14 14.54 14.38
CA ASP A 243 -8.77 14.36 14.82
C ASP A 243 -7.82 14.94 13.76
N THR A 244 -7.34 16.16 14.00
CA THR A 244 -6.41 16.83 13.09
C THR A 244 -4.99 16.22 13.10
N GLU A 245 -4.70 15.30 14.03
CA GLU A 245 -3.41 14.60 14.09
C GLU A 245 -3.42 13.27 13.34
N ASN A 246 -4.50 12.49 13.47
CA ASN A 246 -4.64 11.25 12.73
C ASN A 246 -5.41 11.47 11.43
N LYS A 247 -4.68 11.75 10.36
CA LYS A 247 -5.25 11.90 9.01
C LYS A 247 -5.79 10.58 8.42
N GLU A 248 -5.64 9.44 9.10
CA GLU A 248 -6.12 8.16 8.59
C GLU A 248 -7.63 8.16 8.33
N VAL A 249 -8.00 8.17 7.05
CA VAL A 249 -9.36 8.02 6.56
C VAL A 249 -9.71 6.53 6.41
N ALA A 250 -8.76 5.72 5.97
CA ALA A 250 -8.93 4.28 5.77
C ALA A 250 -7.57 3.58 5.75
N ARG A 251 -7.59 2.25 5.71
CA ARG A 251 -6.40 1.44 5.43
C ARG A 251 -6.73 0.28 4.51
N ILE A 252 -5.75 -0.16 3.75
CA ILE A 252 -5.75 -1.43 3.03
C ILE A 252 -4.71 -2.36 3.65
N THR A 253 -5.11 -3.58 3.96
CA THR A 253 -4.23 -4.64 4.43
C THR A 253 -4.37 -5.85 3.52
N PHE A 254 -3.27 -6.41 3.06
CA PHE A 254 -3.30 -7.63 2.26
C PHE A 254 -2.23 -8.63 2.67
N VAL A 255 -2.54 -9.91 2.49
CA VAL A 255 -1.63 -11.04 2.78
C VAL A 255 -1.16 -11.65 1.48
N PHE A 256 0.15 -11.76 1.29
CA PHE A 256 0.73 -12.21 0.02
C PHE A 256 2.00 -13.04 0.24
N GLU A 257 2.42 -13.76 -0.80
CA GLU A 257 3.75 -14.36 -0.93
C GLU A 257 4.27 -14.20 -2.35
N THR A 258 5.59 -14.25 -2.51
CA THR A 258 6.25 -14.35 -3.82
C THR A 258 7.15 -15.57 -3.83
N ILE A 259 7.01 -16.40 -4.85
CA ILE A 259 7.84 -17.59 -5.07
C ILE A 259 8.62 -17.34 -6.34
N CYS A 260 9.95 -17.25 -6.25
CA CYS A 260 10.78 -16.89 -7.40
C CYS A 260 12.05 -17.71 -7.49
N SER A 261 12.39 -18.12 -8.71
CA SER A 261 13.65 -18.74 -9.08
C SER A 261 14.66 -17.70 -9.59
N VAL A 262 14.19 -16.54 -10.05
CA VAL A 262 14.99 -15.37 -10.43
C VAL A 262 14.64 -14.15 -9.58
N ASN A 263 15.28 -13.01 -9.84
CA ASN A 263 15.01 -11.76 -9.14
C ASN A 263 13.72 -11.09 -9.67
N CYS A 264 12.59 -11.76 -9.47
CA CYS A 264 11.25 -11.24 -9.74
C CYS A 264 10.95 -10.00 -8.89
N GLU A 265 9.99 -9.18 -9.32
CA GLU A 265 9.58 -7.98 -8.59
C GLU A 265 8.05 -7.88 -8.51
N LEU A 266 7.53 -7.72 -7.30
CA LEU A 266 6.14 -7.37 -7.03
C LEU A 266 6.07 -5.89 -6.61
N TYR A 267 5.27 -5.12 -7.32
CA TYR A 267 5.02 -3.71 -7.04
C TYR A 267 3.63 -3.54 -6.45
N PHE A 268 3.52 -2.79 -5.37
CA PHE A 268 2.24 -2.26 -4.89
C PHE A 268 2.19 -0.77 -5.14
N MET A 269 1.16 -0.34 -5.86
CA MET A 269 0.99 1.03 -6.31
C MET A 269 -0.37 1.57 -5.90
N VAL A 270 -0.42 2.87 -5.64
CA VAL A 270 -1.63 3.60 -5.25
C VAL A 270 -1.83 4.79 -6.17
N GLY A 271 -3.04 4.96 -6.70
CA GLY A 271 -3.43 6.12 -7.50
C GLY A 271 -4.62 6.85 -6.86
N LEU A 272 -4.54 8.17 -6.78
CA LEU A 272 -5.59 9.04 -6.19
C LEU A 272 -6.32 9.82 -7.29
N ASN A 273 -7.65 9.93 -7.21
CA ASN A 273 -8.49 10.80 -8.06
C ASN A 273 -8.17 10.68 -9.56
N SER A 274 -7.98 9.46 -10.04
CA SER A 274 -7.62 9.18 -11.44
C SER A 274 -6.24 9.72 -11.86
N ARG A 275 -5.32 10.00 -10.93
CA ARG A 275 -3.90 10.25 -11.21
C ARG A 275 -3.15 8.93 -11.45
N THR A 276 -1.92 9.05 -11.96
CA THR A 276 -1.04 7.91 -12.23
C THR A 276 -0.72 7.14 -10.94
N ASN A 277 -0.89 5.83 -10.96
CA ASN A 277 -0.51 4.97 -9.84
C ASN A 277 0.99 5.14 -9.53
N THR A 278 1.33 5.50 -8.31
CA THR A 278 2.72 5.59 -7.83
C THR A 278 3.07 4.38 -7.00
N PRO A 279 4.25 3.76 -7.18
CA PRO A 279 4.70 2.65 -6.36
C PRO A 279 4.96 3.16 -4.96
N VAL A 280 4.31 2.50 -4.02
CA VAL A 280 4.47 2.74 -2.60
C VAL A 280 5.48 1.75 -2.03
N GLU A 281 5.45 0.51 -2.51
CA GLU A 281 6.33 -0.55 -2.02
C GLU A 281 6.73 -1.53 -3.14
N THR A 282 7.91 -2.15 -3.02
CA THR A 282 8.43 -3.12 -3.99
C THR A 282 9.14 -4.28 -3.31
N TRP A 283 8.67 -5.50 -3.57
CA TRP A 283 9.29 -6.72 -3.07
C TRP A 283 10.07 -7.41 -4.17
N LYS A 284 11.34 -7.74 -3.89
CA LYS A 284 12.22 -8.44 -4.82
C LYS A 284 12.52 -9.87 -4.35
N GLY A 285 12.50 -10.79 -5.30
CA GLY A 285 12.74 -12.22 -5.08
C GLY A 285 11.67 -12.88 -4.21
N THR A 286 12.01 -14.05 -3.66
CA THR A 286 11.10 -14.84 -2.82
C THR A 286 10.84 -14.16 -1.47
N LYS A 287 9.55 -14.04 -1.13
CA LYS A 287 9.06 -13.57 0.17
C LYS A 287 8.04 -14.57 0.69
N GLY A 288 8.30 -15.10 1.88
CA GLY A 288 7.34 -15.94 2.58
C GLY A 288 6.04 -15.20 2.88
N LYS A 289 4.98 -15.96 3.18
CA LYS A 289 3.65 -15.41 3.47
C LYS A 289 3.69 -14.35 4.57
N GLN A 290 3.30 -13.13 4.23
CA GLN A 290 3.34 -11.97 5.11
C GLN A 290 2.17 -11.01 4.82
N SER A 291 1.92 -10.08 5.75
CA SER A 291 0.92 -9.02 5.60
C SER A 291 1.57 -7.66 5.39
N TYR A 292 0.98 -6.83 4.53
CA TYR A 292 1.34 -5.42 4.36
C TYR A 292 0.12 -4.53 4.57
N THR A 293 0.30 -3.37 5.19
CA THR A 293 -0.76 -2.38 5.42
C THR A 293 -0.33 -1.01 4.90
N TYR A 294 -1.23 -0.36 4.17
CA TYR A 294 -1.07 1.01 3.70
C TYR A 294 -2.22 1.88 4.21
N THR A 295 -1.87 3.05 4.75
CA THR A 295 -2.79 4.03 5.32
C THR A 295 -3.22 5.03 4.25
N ILE A 296 -4.51 5.33 4.18
CA ILE A 296 -5.11 6.32 3.29
C ILE A 296 -5.43 7.56 4.14
N GLU A 297 -4.93 8.72 3.74
CA GLU A 297 -5.07 9.97 4.49
C GLU A 297 -6.15 10.92 3.95
N GLU A 298 -6.66 10.65 2.74
CA GLU A 298 -7.60 11.54 2.07
C GLU A 298 -8.81 10.75 1.54
N ASN A 299 -10.00 11.36 1.62
CA ASN A 299 -11.18 10.83 0.98
C ASN A 299 -11.15 11.15 -0.52
N ALA A 300 -10.73 10.18 -1.31
CA ALA A 300 -10.61 10.27 -2.76
C ALA A 300 -10.98 8.92 -3.39
N THR A 301 -11.27 8.90 -4.69
CA THR A 301 -11.28 7.64 -5.44
C THR A 301 -9.86 7.09 -5.47
N VAL A 302 -9.66 5.85 -5.02
CA VAL A 302 -8.33 5.22 -4.93
C VAL A 302 -8.29 3.93 -5.72
N SER A 303 -7.26 3.78 -6.54
CA SER A 303 -6.90 2.53 -7.19
C SER A 303 -5.70 1.90 -6.50
N PHE A 304 -5.86 0.65 -6.06
CA PHE A 304 -4.79 -0.19 -5.53
C PHE A 304 -4.36 -1.17 -6.61
N THR A 305 -3.08 -1.16 -6.98
CA THR A 305 -2.60 -1.99 -8.09
C THR A 305 -1.41 -2.84 -7.66
N TRP A 306 -1.51 -4.15 -7.90
CA TRP A 306 -0.41 -5.10 -7.78
C TRP A 306 0.08 -5.43 -9.18
N ALA A 307 1.36 -5.17 -9.45
CA ALA A 307 2.01 -5.56 -10.69
C ALA A 307 3.15 -6.51 -10.38
N PHE A 308 3.15 -7.69 -10.99
CA PHE A 308 4.22 -8.66 -10.86
C PHE A 308 4.97 -8.80 -12.17
N GLN A 309 6.29 -8.81 -12.10
CA GLN A 309 7.18 -9.06 -13.23
C GLN A 309 8.18 -10.15 -12.82
N ARG A 310 8.33 -11.19 -13.65
CA ARG A 310 9.27 -12.29 -13.34
C ARG A 310 10.71 -11.86 -13.58
N THR A 311 10.96 -11.14 -14.66
CA THR A 311 12.30 -10.64 -14.98
C THR A 311 12.23 -9.34 -15.78
N THR A 312 13.20 -8.47 -15.56
CA THR A 312 13.40 -7.26 -16.38
C THR A 312 14.13 -7.58 -17.69
N LEU A 313 14.69 -8.79 -17.82
CA LEU A 313 15.45 -9.21 -18.99
C LEU A 313 14.49 -9.65 -20.10
N HIS A 314 14.66 -9.08 -21.28
CA HIS A 314 13.89 -9.47 -22.46
C HIS A 314 14.46 -10.76 -23.06
N GLU A 315 14.22 -11.89 -22.41
CA GLU A 315 14.48 -13.22 -22.97
C GLU A 315 13.27 -13.74 -23.72
N THR A 316 13.49 -14.41 -24.86
CA THR A 316 12.40 -14.95 -25.67
C THR A 316 11.90 -16.27 -25.09
N GLY A 317 10.59 -16.37 -24.89
CA GLY A 317 9.91 -17.56 -24.38
C GLY A 317 9.54 -17.47 -22.90
N ARG A 318 8.90 -18.53 -22.41
CA ARG A 318 8.46 -18.71 -21.02
C ARG A 318 9.40 -19.69 -20.33
N LYS A 319 10.28 -19.20 -19.47
CA LYS A 319 11.25 -19.99 -18.70
C LYS A 319 10.89 -20.04 -17.23
N TYR A 320 10.37 -18.93 -16.71
CA TYR A 320 10.16 -18.71 -15.27
C TYR A 320 8.68 -18.76 -14.88
N THR A 321 7.86 -19.58 -15.55
CA THR A 321 6.40 -19.64 -15.31
C THR A 321 6.02 -20.03 -13.89
N ASN A 322 6.90 -20.75 -13.19
CA ASN A 322 6.76 -21.11 -11.78
C ASN A 322 7.00 -19.93 -10.83
N ASP A 323 7.60 -18.84 -11.31
CA ASP A 323 7.73 -17.61 -10.55
C ASP A 323 6.37 -16.92 -10.52
N VAL A 324 5.82 -16.80 -9.31
CA VAL A 324 4.44 -16.33 -9.09
C VAL A 324 4.35 -15.45 -7.86
N ALA A 325 3.47 -14.45 -7.93
CA ALA A 325 2.95 -13.78 -6.75
C ALA A 325 1.56 -14.32 -6.43
N LYS A 326 1.27 -14.46 -5.14
CA LYS A 326 -0.06 -14.87 -4.65
C LYS A 326 -0.57 -13.88 -3.63
N ILE A 327 -1.87 -13.57 -3.68
CA ILE A 327 -2.56 -12.77 -2.69
C ILE A 327 -3.68 -13.61 -2.09
N TYR A 328 -3.64 -13.78 -0.77
CA TYR A 328 -4.56 -14.63 -0.01
C TYR A 328 -5.77 -13.87 0.53
N SER A 329 -5.57 -12.60 0.90
CA SER A 329 -6.67 -11.78 1.41
C SER A 329 -6.39 -10.30 1.18
N ILE A 330 -7.44 -9.53 0.96
CA ILE A 330 -7.43 -8.07 0.88
C ILE A 330 -8.53 -7.54 1.80
N ASN A 331 -8.17 -6.65 2.71
CA ASN A 331 -9.10 -5.96 3.60
C ASN A 331 -8.97 -4.45 3.41
N VAL A 332 -10.06 -3.76 3.10
CA VAL A 332 -10.13 -2.30 2.98
C VAL A 332 -11.18 -1.75 3.93
N THR A 333 -10.81 -0.82 4.79
CA THR A 333 -11.71 -0.23 5.79
C THR A 333 -12.43 1.02 5.28
N ASN A 334 -13.55 1.37 5.92
CA ASN A 334 -14.30 2.63 5.74
C ASN A 334 -14.72 2.92 4.29
N VAL A 335 -15.03 1.90 3.48
CA VAL A 335 -15.34 2.09 2.06
C VAL A 335 -16.74 2.68 1.85
N MET A 336 -16.85 3.74 1.05
CA MET A 336 -18.14 4.26 0.60
C MET A 336 -18.86 3.25 -0.30
N GLY A 337 -20.09 2.90 0.05
CA GLY A 337 -20.85 1.85 -0.66
C GLY A 337 -20.29 0.44 -0.45
N GLY A 338 -19.40 0.26 0.53
CA GLY A 338 -18.91 -1.04 0.94
C GLY A 338 -19.97 -1.90 1.64
N VAL A 339 -19.58 -3.12 1.98
CA VAL A 339 -20.41 -4.09 2.70
C VAL A 339 -19.86 -4.28 4.12
N ALA A 340 -20.53 -5.08 4.96
CA ALA A 340 -20.07 -5.32 6.33
C ALA A 340 -20.07 -6.79 6.72
N SER A 341 -18.98 -7.23 7.35
CA SER A 341 -18.87 -8.57 7.94
C SER A 341 -19.39 -8.65 9.38
N TYR A 342 -19.49 -7.50 10.05
CA TYR A 342 -20.01 -7.36 11.41
C TYR A 342 -20.58 -5.95 11.62
N CYS A 343 -21.36 -5.80 12.70
CA CYS A 343 -21.81 -4.49 13.17
C CYS A 343 -20.97 -4.05 14.36
N ARG A 344 -20.73 -2.75 14.45
CA ARG A 344 -20.00 -2.13 15.55
C ARG A 344 -20.94 -1.22 16.35
N PRO A 345 -20.73 -1.05 17.66
CA PRO A 345 -21.51 -0.09 18.44
C PRO A 345 -21.41 1.31 17.83
N CYS A 346 -22.49 2.07 17.92
CA CYS A 346 -22.57 3.46 17.48
C CYS A 346 -23.18 4.32 18.57
N ALA A 347 -22.98 5.65 18.48
CA ALA A 347 -23.69 6.55 19.38
C ALA A 347 -25.14 6.70 18.92
N LEU A 348 -26.09 6.66 19.85
CA LEU A 348 -27.51 6.80 19.55
C LEU A 348 -27.97 8.25 19.72
N GLU A 349 -28.58 8.82 18.68
CA GLU A 349 -29.40 10.03 18.84
C GLU A 349 -30.87 9.64 19.05
N ALA A 350 -31.49 10.21 20.09
CA ALA A 350 -32.93 10.09 20.29
C ALA A 350 -33.64 10.91 19.21
N SER A 351 -34.25 10.24 18.23
CA SER A 351 -35.09 10.88 17.21
C SER A 351 -36.50 10.25 17.20
N ASP A 352 -37.50 11.07 16.86
CA ASP A 352 -38.92 10.68 16.85
C ASP A 352 -39.27 9.58 15.81
N LEU A 353 -38.31 9.18 14.97
CA LEU A 353 -38.45 8.15 13.92
C LEU A 353 -37.57 6.90 14.16
N GLY A 354 -36.96 6.78 15.34
CA GLY A 354 -36.08 5.68 15.72
C GLY A 354 -34.64 6.12 15.95
N SER A 355 -33.86 5.27 16.64
CA SER A 355 -32.47 5.55 16.99
C SER A 355 -31.56 5.42 15.77
N SER A 356 -31.13 6.55 15.20
CA SER A 356 -30.12 6.57 14.12
C SER A 356 -28.73 6.71 14.72
N CYS A 357 -27.76 5.97 14.16
CA CYS A 357 -26.37 6.07 14.57
C CYS A 357 -25.79 7.44 14.20
N THR A 358 -25.18 8.09 15.20
CA THR A 358 -24.41 9.33 15.05
C THR A 358 -22.96 9.08 15.47
N SER A 359 -22.07 10.02 15.13
CA SER A 359 -20.68 9.98 15.60
C SER A 359 -20.54 10.74 16.91
N CYS A 360 -19.73 10.24 17.84
CA CYS A 360 -19.41 11.00 19.04
C CYS A 360 -18.58 12.26 18.71
N PRO A 361 -18.74 13.34 19.51
CA PRO A 361 -17.85 14.49 19.42
C PRO A 361 -16.39 14.07 19.67
N ALA A 362 -15.44 14.87 19.17
CA ALA A 362 -14.02 14.64 19.39
C ALA A 362 -13.71 14.45 20.89
N GLY A 363 -12.87 13.46 21.20
CA GLY A 363 -12.48 13.16 22.58
C GLY A 363 -13.51 12.41 23.41
N HIS A 364 -14.63 11.98 22.83
CA HIS A 364 -15.64 11.18 23.52
C HIS A 364 -15.62 9.72 23.04
N TYR A 365 -15.58 8.78 23.99
CA TYR A 365 -15.74 7.37 23.71
C TYR A 365 -17.23 6.98 23.72
N ILE A 366 -17.55 5.90 23.01
CA ILE A 366 -18.89 5.30 22.98
C ILE A 366 -18.97 4.28 24.12
N ASP A 367 -19.91 4.48 25.05
CA ASP A 367 -20.25 3.44 26.02
C ASP A 367 -20.93 2.26 25.32
N ARG A 368 -20.48 1.04 25.62
CA ARG A 368 -20.91 -0.17 24.92
C ARG A 368 -22.34 -0.58 25.24
N ASP A 369 -22.81 -0.27 26.44
CA ASP A 369 -24.08 -0.76 26.95
C ASP A 369 -25.21 0.23 26.65
N SER A 370 -24.94 1.53 26.79
CA SER A 370 -25.93 2.58 26.53
C SER A 370 -25.88 3.17 25.13
N GLY A 371 -24.77 3.04 24.40
CA GLY A 371 -24.55 3.75 23.14
C GLY A 371 -24.46 5.28 23.33
N THR A 372 -24.12 5.77 24.52
CA THR A 372 -23.94 7.20 24.81
C THR A 372 -22.48 7.64 24.69
N CYS A 373 -22.27 8.89 24.31
CA CYS A 373 -20.93 9.47 24.23
C CYS A 373 -20.47 10.02 25.58
N HIS A 374 -19.30 9.59 26.04
CA HIS A 374 -18.69 10.07 27.28
C HIS A 374 -17.33 10.69 27.01
N LEU A 375 -17.08 11.88 27.57
CA LEU A 375 -15.80 12.57 27.44
C LEU A 375 -14.68 11.73 28.08
N CYS A 376 -13.55 11.63 27.40
CA CYS A 376 -12.36 11.00 27.97
C CYS A 376 -11.90 11.73 29.25
N PRO A 377 -11.40 11.00 30.26
CA PRO A 377 -10.90 11.63 31.49
C PRO A 377 -9.76 12.63 31.24
N PRO A 378 -9.53 13.62 32.13
CA PRO A 378 -8.37 14.49 32.04
C PRO A 378 -7.06 13.72 31.93
N ASN A 379 -6.08 14.28 31.20
CA ASN A 379 -4.78 13.67 30.89
C ASN A 379 -4.86 12.38 30.05
N THR A 380 -5.89 12.23 29.22
CA THR A 380 -6.03 11.10 28.30
C THR A 380 -6.41 11.55 26.90
N ILE A 381 -6.07 10.74 25.89
CA ILE A 381 -6.45 10.92 24.48
C ILE A 381 -7.26 9.72 23.98
N LEU A 382 -8.22 9.95 23.09
CA LEU A 382 -9.05 8.90 22.52
C LEU A 382 -8.33 8.20 21.36
N LYS A 383 -8.19 6.88 21.41
CA LYS A 383 -7.72 6.11 20.26
C LYS A 383 -8.79 6.07 19.16
N ALA A 384 -8.55 6.78 18.07
CA ALA A 384 -9.46 6.90 16.91
C ALA A 384 -9.95 5.55 16.34
N HIS A 385 -9.13 4.50 16.36
CA HIS A 385 -9.45 3.20 15.75
C HIS A 385 -10.29 2.27 16.66
N GLN A 386 -10.38 2.55 17.96
CA GLN A 386 -11.12 1.72 18.93
C GLN A 386 -11.82 2.59 19.98
N PRO A 387 -12.81 3.41 19.61
CA PRO A 387 -13.41 4.42 20.49
C PRO A 387 -14.41 3.85 21.52
N TYR A 388 -14.31 2.57 21.89
CA TYR A 388 -15.31 1.87 22.69
C TYR A 388 -14.88 1.72 24.15
N GLY A 389 -15.71 2.20 25.06
CA GLY A 389 -15.50 2.16 26.51
C GLY A 389 -14.36 3.06 27.00
N ALA A 390 -14.26 3.21 28.33
CA ALA A 390 -13.25 4.08 28.95
C ALA A 390 -11.80 3.65 28.63
N GLN A 391 -11.58 2.38 28.31
CA GLN A 391 -10.27 1.84 27.89
C GLN A 391 -9.79 2.40 26.54
N ALA A 392 -10.67 3.01 25.75
CA ALA A 392 -10.29 3.72 24.53
C ALA A 392 -9.48 4.99 24.82
N CYS A 393 -9.62 5.55 26.03
CA CYS A 393 -8.88 6.72 26.49
C CYS A 393 -7.51 6.29 27.03
N VAL A 394 -6.45 6.65 26.30
CA VAL A 394 -5.08 6.32 26.65
C VAL A 394 -4.43 7.48 27.40
N PRO A 395 -3.75 7.25 28.53
CA PRO A 395 -3.11 8.31 29.29
C PRO A 395 -1.97 8.96 28.49
N CYS A 396 -1.86 10.28 28.59
CA CYS A 396 -0.70 11.01 28.11
C CYS A 396 0.54 10.64 28.92
N GLY A 397 1.69 10.55 28.24
CA GLY A 397 2.95 10.20 28.87
C GLY A 397 3.46 11.25 29.87
N PRO A 398 4.53 10.93 30.63
CA PRO A 398 5.05 11.81 31.67
C PRO A 398 5.42 13.19 31.10
N GLY A 399 5.14 14.25 31.85
CA GLY A 399 5.46 15.62 31.43
C GLY A 399 4.66 16.12 30.22
N THR A 400 3.55 15.47 29.87
CA THR A 400 2.64 15.92 28.80
C THR A 400 1.21 16.02 29.33
N LYS A 401 0.35 16.66 28.56
CA LYS A 401 -1.09 16.80 28.85
C LYS A 401 -1.90 16.77 27.57
N ASN A 402 -3.17 16.40 27.70
CA ASN A 402 -4.08 16.35 26.56
C ASN A 402 -4.54 17.75 26.13
N ASN A 403 -4.85 17.92 24.84
CA ASN A 403 -5.58 19.10 24.35
C ASN A 403 -7.07 19.08 24.76
N LYS A 404 -7.77 20.19 24.53
CA LYS A 404 -9.19 20.36 24.90
C LYS A 404 -10.13 19.31 24.28
N ILE A 405 -9.76 18.75 23.13
CA ILE A 405 -10.56 17.77 22.39
C ILE A 405 -10.09 16.33 22.60
N HIS A 406 -9.16 16.09 23.55
CA HIS A 406 -8.60 14.77 23.86
C HIS A 406 -8.13 13.97 22.63
N SER A 407 -7.54 14.66 21.65
CA SER A 407 -6.97 14.03 20.45
C SER A 407 -5.45 13.85 20.55
N LEU A 408 -4.76 14.72 21.30
CA LEU A 408 -3.30 14.78 21.31
C LEU A 408 -2.69 15.06 22.67
N CYS A 409 -1.48 14.54 22.88
CA CYS A 409 -0.64 14.83 24.04
C CYS A 409 0.47 15.82 23.68
N TYR A 410 0.59 16.91 24.43
CA TYR A 410 1.60 17.94 24.20
C TYR A 410 2.25 18.39 25.51
N ASN A 411 3.43 19.00 25.40
CA ASN A 411 4.05 19.73 26.50
C ASN A 411 3.74 21.24 26.37
N ASP A 412 3.36 21.89 27.47
CA ASP A 412 3.07 23.34 27.52
C ASP A 412 4.30 24.21 27.76
N CYS A 413 5.45 23.75 27.29
CA CYS A 413 6.76 24.30 27.61
C CYS A 413 7.14 24.26 29.10
N THR A 414 6.45 23.49 29.94
CA THR A 414 6.84 23.36 31.35
C THR A 414 7.10 21.92 31.72
N PHE A 415 8.11 21.70 32.56
CA PHE A 415 8.40 20.40 33.13
C PHE A 415 8.96 20.58 34.54
N SER A 416 8.46 19.79 35.49
CA SER A 416 8.91 19.84 36.87
C SER A 416 9.39 18.47 37.32
N ARG A 417 10.59 18.42 37.89
CA ARG A 417 11.16 17.21 38.50
C ARG A 417 11.42 17.45 39.98
N ASN A 418 10.79 16.63 40.81
CA ASN A 418 11.05 16.59 42.24
C ASN A 418 12.21 15.62 42.48
N THR A 419 13.30 16.10 43.08
CA THR A 419 14.32 15.26 43.69
C THR A 419 14.17 15.32 45.21
N PRO A 420 14.78 14.40 45.98
CA PRO A 420 14.70 14.43 47.44
C PRO A 420 15.18 15.75 48.06
N THR A 421 16.02 16.52 47.36
CA THR A 421 16.67 17.72 47.86
C THR A 421 16.14 19.02 47.23
N ARG A 422 15.57 18.96 46.03
CA ARG A 422 15.18 20.16 45.27
C ARG A 422 14.07 19.86 44.25
N VAL A 423 13.22 20.84 44.02
CA VAL A 423 12.32 20.85 42.86
C VAL A 423 12.97 21.64 41.73
N PHE A 424 13.15 21.01 40.58
CA PHE A 424 13.62 21.66 39.36
C PHE A 424 12.42 21.99 38.47
N ASN A 425 12.21 23.28 38.19
CA ASN A 425 11.18 23.75 37.28
C ASN A 425 11.86 24.26 36.00
N TYR A 426 11.53 23.63 34.89
CA TYR A 426 12.08 23.93 33.58
C TYR A 426 11.02 24.64 32.74
N ASN A 427 11.41 25.75 32.14
CA ASN A 427 10.57 26.54 31.25
C ASN A 427 11.23 26.63 29.87
N PHE A 428 10.58 26.02 28.88
CA PHE A 428 11.03 25.94 27.50
C PHE A 428 10.38 26.99 26.60
N SER A 429 9.70 28.00 27.14
CA SER A 429 8.99 29.00 26.33
C SER A 429 9.91 29.73 25.35
N ALA A 430 11.19 29.89 25.70
CA ALA A 430 12.20 30.45 24.80
C ALA A 430 12.58 29.53 23.61
N LEU A 431 12.18 28.26 23.65
CA LEU A 431 12.35 27.22 22.64
C LEU A 431 11.02 26.79 22.01
N ALA A 432 9.93 27.53 22.25
CA ALA A 432 8.58 27.15 21.79
C ALA A 432 8.41 27.20 20.26
N GLY A 433 9.26 27.95 19.56
CA GLY A 433 9.19 28.08 18.11
C GLY A 433 9.68 26.83 17.38
N THR A 434 9.08 26.55 16.22
CA THR A 434 9.55 25.52 15.31
C THR A 434 10.98 25.80 14.84
N VAL A 435 11.86 24.81 14.97
CA VAL A 435 13.24 24.87 14.50
C VAL A 435 13.43 23.91 13.33
N SER A 436 13.90 24.43 12.20
CA SER A 436 14.30 23.62 11.04
C SER A 436 15.81 23.47 10.98
N LEU A 437 16.31 22.24 11.08
CA LEU A 437 17.72 21.89 11.01
C LEU A 437 17.98 21.06 9.76
N ALA A 438 19.11 21.30 9.09
CA ALA A 438 19.57 20.49 7.98
C ALA A 438 20.81 19.70 8.40
N GLY A 439 20.80 18.39 8.14
CA GLY A 439 21.95 17.53 8.31
C GLY A 439 23.05 17.82 7.28
N ALA A 440 24.20 17.18 7.48
CA ALA A 440 25.27 17.19 6.50
C ALA A 440 24.79 16.59 5.16
N PRO A 441 25.36 17.02 4.02
CA PRO A 441 25.01 16.46 2.72
C PRO A 441 25.31 14.96 2.67
N SER A 442 24.30 14.20 2.26
CA SER A 442 24.40 12.76 2.00
C SER A 442 24.32 12.51 0.50
N PHE A 443 24.81 11.35 0.06
CA PHE A 443 24.83 11.00 -1.36
C PHE A 443 24.15 9.64 -1.57
N THR A 444 23.31 9.55 -2.59
CA THR A 444 22.76 8.26 -3.02
C THR A 444 23.89 7.39 -3.56
N SER A 445 23.66 6.08 -3.71
CA SER A 445 24.63 5.17 -4.36
C SER A 445 25.00 5.59 -5.80
N LYS A 446 24.19 6.45 -6.44
CA LYS A 446 24.43 7.04 -7.75
C LYS A 446 25.06 8.44 -7.71
N GLY A 447 25.47 8.93 -6.53
CA GLY A 447 26.14 10.23 -6.37
C GLY A 447 25.23 11.45 -6.33
N LEU A 448 23.90 11.28 -6.31
CA LEU A 448 22.98 12.42 -6.13
C LEU A 448 23.06 12.94 -4.69
N LYS A 449 23.39 14.22 -4.55
CA LYS A 449 23.45 14.93 -3.26
C LYS A 449 22.04 15.20 -2.73
N TYR A 450 21.80 14.88 -1.47
CA TYR A 450 20.57 15.21 -0.75
C TYR A 450 20.90 15.63 0.69
N PHE A 451 19.93 16.25 1.36
CA PHE A 451 20.05 16.68 2.75
C PHE A 451 18.88 16.11 3.56
N HIS A 452 19.14 15.68 4.78
CA HIS A 452 18.08 15.40 5.74
C HIS A 452 17.63 16.71 6.37
N HIS A 453 16.35 17.02 6.24
CA HIS A 453 15.73 18.16 6.91
C HIS A 453 14.90 17.66 8.09
N PHE A 454 15.13 18.28 9.24
CA PHE A 454 14.42 18.00 10.48
C PHE A 454 13.68 19.27 10.90
N THR A 455 12.38 19.17 11.11
CA THR A 455 11.56 20.26 11.64
C THR A 455 11.07 19.83 13.01
N LEU A 456 11.51 20.54 14.05
CA LEU A 456 11.34 20.14 15.44
C LEU A 456 10.53 21.21 16.18
N SER A 457 9.57 20.77 17.00
CA SER A 457 8.94 21.59 18.03
C SER A 457 8.94 20.83 19.35
N LEU A 458 9.32 21.51 20.44
CA LEU A 458 9.31 20.93 21.78
C LEU A 458 7.98 21.13 22.50
N CYS A 459 7.26 22.19 22.13
CA CYS A 459 6.03 22.58 22.76
C CYS A 459 4.93 22.73 21.71
N GLY A 460 3.69 22.48 22.14
CA GLY A 460 2.51 22.74 21.32
C GLY A 460 1.67 23.86 21.93
N ASN A 461 1.22 24.79 21.09
CA ASN A 461 0.07 25.63 21.43
C ASN A 461 -1.19 24.92 20.93
N GLN A 462 -2.32 25.18 21.56
CA GLN A 462 -3.62 24.51 21.42
C GLN A 462 -4.18 24.29 19.99
N ARG A 463 -3.49 24.72 18.92
CA ARG A 463 -3.89 24.66 17.51
C ARG A 463 -2.75 24.54 16.48
N GLU A 464 -1.48 24.31 16.87
CA GLU A 464 -0.38 24.34 15.89
C GLU A 464 0.75 23.39 16.31
N LEU A 465 0.97 22.31 15.53
CA LEU A 465 2.22 22.04 14.75
C LEU A 465 2.52 20.54 14.47
N ILE A 466 2.83 20.28 13.19
CA ILE A 466 3.79 19.32 12.57
C ILE A 466 3.53 17.80 12.66
N GLU A 467 2.57 17.38 11.84
CA GLU A 467 2.52 16.32 10.79
C GLU A 467 3.46 15.08 10.73
N SER A 468 4.30 14.69 11.71
CA SER A 468 5.12 13.47 11.50
C SER A 468 5.50 12.61 12.72
N SER A 469 5.39 13.08 13.97
CA SER A 469 5.73 12.23 15.13
C SER A 469 5.02 12.65 16.42
N ASP A 470 4.46 11.68 17.14
CA ASP A 470 3.71 11.88 18.38
C ASP A 470 4.67 12.03 19.58
N LEU A 471 4.43 13.03 20.43
CA LEU A 471 5.18 13.20 21.68
C LEU A 471 4.77 12.11 22.68
N THR A 472 5.67 11.15 22.91
CA THR A 472 5.47 10.04 23.85
C THR A 472 5.63 10.49 25.30
N GLY A 473 6.51 11.46 25.56
CA GLY A 473 6.70 12.01 26.90
C GLY A 473 7.97 12.81 27.09
N VAL A 474 8.10 13.42 28.26
CA VAL A 474 9.25 14.18 28.74
C VAL A 474 9.74 13.57 30.04
N SER A 475 11.01 13.19 30.10
CA SER A 475 11.60 12.57 31.30
C SER A 475 13.05 13.01 31.51
N THR A 476 13.54 12.82 32.74
CA THR A 476 14.99 12.88 33.05
C THR A 476 15.68 11.53 32.86
N ASP A 477 14.90 10.45 32.76
CA ASP A 477 15.43 9.12 32.52
C ASP A 477 15.80 8.98 31.04
N MET A 478 16.90 8.28 30.75
CA MET A 478 17.40 8.11 29.37
C MET A 478 16.58 7.11 28.55
N THR A 479 15.61 6.44 29.19
CA THR A 479 14.74 5.46 28.55
C THR A 479 13.28 5.76 28.88
N LEU A 480 12.42 5.72 27.87
CA LEU A 480 10.99 5.85 28.03
C LEU A 480 10.29 5.00 26.98
N ASP A 481 9.39 4.11 27.42
CA ASP A 481 8.56 3.29 26.54
C ASP A 481 9.36 2.52 25.46
N GLY A 482 10.53 1.99 25.82
CA GLY A 482 11.43 1.28 24.90
C GLY A 482 12.27 2.17 23.97
N ILE A 483 12.09 3.49 24.00
CA ILE A 483 12.96 4.45 23.30
C ILE A 483 14.15 4.79 24.20
N ILE A 484 15.36 4.72 23.65
CA ILE A 484 16.61 4.99 24.35
C ILE A 484 17.23 6.26 23.78
N SER A 485 17.55 7.23 24.65
CA SER A 485 18.40 8.38 24.31
C SER A 485 19.86 8.04 24.65
N PRO A 486 20.73 7.74 23.66
CA PRO A 486 22.09 7.29 23.91
C PRO A 486 22.90 8.35 24.67
N ALA A 487 23.58 7.93 25.73
CA ALA A 487 24.39 8.85 26.53
C ALA A 487 25.69 9.24 25.82
N GLU A 488 26.22 8.36 24.97
CA GLU A 488 27.53 8.48 24.33
C GLU A 488 27.56 9.59 23.26
N LEU A 489 26.39 9.97 22.74
CA LEU A 489 26.25 11.05 21.76
C LEU A 489 26.32 12.45 22.41
N PHE A 490 26.38 12.53 23.74
CA PHE A 490 26.44 13.76 24.51
C PHE A 490 27.69 13.77 25.38
N HIS A 491 28.25 14.96 25.64
CA HIS A 491 29.37 15.09 26.58
C HIS A 491 28.97 14.60 27.99
N PRO A 492 29.91 14.27 28.88
CA PRO A 492 29.60 13.89 30.27
C PRO A 492 28.85 15.00 31.04
N GLU A 493 27.97 14.63 31.97
CA GLU A 493 27.23 15.58 32.83
C GLU A 493 28.20 16.45 33.65
N SER A 494 27.94 17.77 33.75
CA SER A 494 28.92 18.70 34.33
C SER A 494 28.45 19.45 35.58
N SER A 495 27.21 19.29 36.03
CA SER A 495 26.64 20.28 36.98
C SER A 495 25.53 19.78 37.92
N GLY A 496 25.24 18.48 38.02
CA GLY A 496 24.23 17.94 38.94
C GLY A 496 22.79 18.41 38.68
N ILE A 497 22.55 19.05 37.53
CA ILE A 497 21.24 19.38 36.99
C ILE A 497 20.90 18.26 36.00
N PRO A 498 19.79 17.53 36.17
CA PRO A 498 19.48 16.43 35.28
C PRO A 498 19.15 16.96 33.88
N ASP A 499 19.59 16.21 32.88
CA ASP A 499 19.18 16.42 31.50
C ASP A 499 17.69 16.09 31.33
N ILE A 500 17.08 16.69 30.32
CA ILE A 500 15.67 16.48 30.00
C ILE A 500 15.59 15.91 28.60
N VAL A 501 14.85 14.84 28.44
CA VAL A 501 14.70 14.15 27.16
C VAL A 501 13.24 14.19 26.76
N PHE A 502 13.00 14.72 25.56
CA PHE A 502 11.73 14.62 24.86
C PHE A 502 11.78 13.39 23.97
N PHE A 503 10.76 12.53 24.08
CA PHE A 503 10.65 11.28 23.34
C PHE A 503 9.52 11.37 22.34
N PHE A 504 9.81 11.09 21.07
CA PHE A 504 8.85 11.10 19.98
C PHE A 504 8.81 9.74 19.29
N ARG A 505 7.63 9.34 18.81
CA ARG A 505 7.43 8.12 18.03
C ARG A 505 6.59 8.40 16.79
N SER A 506 7.01 7.82 15.67
CA SER A 506 6.23 7.72 14.44
C SER A 506 5.92 6.25 14.17
N ASN A 507 4.67 5.97 13.82
CA ASN A 507 4.22 4.64 13.43
C ASN A 507 4.48 4.34 11.94
N ASP A 508 5.14 5.24 11.22
CA ASP A 508 5.45 5.07 9.79
C ASP A 508 6.48 3.96 9.60
N VAL A 509 6.00 2.80 9.15
CA VAL A 509 6.84 1.65 8.84
C VAL A 509 7.53 1.85 7.49
N THR A 510 8.82 1.52 7.44
CA THR A 510 9.60 1.53 6.20
C THR A 510 10.40 0.23 6.08
N GLN A 511 10.93 -0.07 4.90
CA GLN A 511 11.77 -1.26 4.69
C GLN A 511 12.91 -1.38 5.73
N SER A 512 13.48 -0.25 6.14
CA SER A 512 14.56 -0.21 7.16
C SER A 512 14.04 -0.18 8.60
N CYS A 513 12.81 0.28 8.83
CA CYS A 513 12.22 0.44 10.16
C CYS A 513 10.82 -0.19 10.19
N SER A 514 10.74 -1.50 10.43
CA SER A 514 9.48 -2.26 10.43
C SER A 514 8.56 -1.97 11.62
N SER A 515 9.10 -1.33 12.68
CA SER A 515 8.38 -1.00 13.91
C SER A 515 8.12 0.51 14.06
N GLY A 516 8.25 1.28 12.97
CA GLY A 516 8.20 2.74 13.01
C GLY A 516 9.54 3.37 13.40
N ARG A 517 9.54 4.67 13.65
CA ARG A 517 10.73 5.46 14.00
C ARG A 517 10.58 6.11 15.36
N SER A 518 11.69 6.31 16.06
CA SER A 518 11.74 7.04 17.32
C SER A 518 12.79 8.13 17.28
N THR A 519 12.45 9.30 17.81
CA THR A 519 13.36 10.45 17.88
C THR A 519 13.44 10.94 19.33
N THR A 520 14.64 11.27 19.79
CA THR A 520 14.86 11.85 21.12
C THR A 520 15.54 13.21 21.02
N ILE A 521 15.01 14.22 21.72
CA ILE A 521 15.66 15.52 21.87
C ILE A 521 16.10 15.67 23.32
N ARG A 522 17.42 15.65 23.56
CA ARG A 522 18.01 15.82 24.89
C ARG A 522 18.46 17.27 25.08
N LEU A 523 17.90 17.91 26.10
CA LEU A 523 18.24 19.25 26.54
C LEU A 523 19.15 19.17 27.77
N ARG A 524 20.25 19.90 27.72
CA ARG A 524 21.19 20.05 28.83
C ARG A 524 21.27 21.50 29.27
N CYS A 525 21.19 21.73 30.57
CA CYS A 525 21.44 23.05 31.15
C CYS A 525 22.94 23.37 31.09
N ASN A 526 23.28 24.55 30.56
CA ASN A 526 24.63 25.11 30.69
C ASN A 526 24.53 26.44 31.45
N PRO A 527 24.87 26.46 32.76
CA PRO A 527 24.72 27.66 33.58
C PRO A 527 25.63 28.83 33.16
N MET A 528 26.65 28.56 32.32
CA MET A 528 27.56 29.59 31.82
C MET A 528 27.04 30.33 30.58
N LYS A 529 25.92 29.89 29.99
CA LYS A 529 25.29 30.56 28.84
C LYS A 529 24.11 31.41 29.30
N ALA A 530 24.20 32.72 29.05
CA ALA A 530 23.12 33.69 29.35
C ALA A 530 22.04 33.78 28.26
N ALA A 531 22.32 33.25 27.05
CA ALA A 531 21.37 33.25 25.95
C ALA A 531 20.28 32.17 26.13
N PRO A 532 19.05 32.38 25.60
CA PRO A 532 18.08 31.30 25.48
C PRO A 532 18.72 30.13 24.71
N GLY A 533 18.44 28.90 25.15
CA GLY A 533 19.07 27.69 24.61
C GLY A 533 18.92 27.57 23.09
N SER A 534 19.71 26.69 22.46
CA SER A 534 19.59 26.40 21.03
C SER A 534 19.52 24.89 20.79
N LEU A 535 18.74 24.50 19.80
CA LEU A 535 18.68 23.13 19.31
C LEU A 535 19.72 22.94 18.20
N GLN A 536 20.48 21.85 18.28
CA GLN A 536 21.52 21.51 17.31
C GLN A 536 21.52 20.00 17.07
N LEU A 537 21.88 19.60 15.84
CA LEU A 537 22.09 18.19 15.52
C LEU A 537 23.37 17.66 16.18
N PRO A 538 23.43 16.36 16.52
CA PRO A 538 24.65 15.74 17.04
C PRO A 538 25.83 15.91 16.06
N ARG A 539 27.05 16.07 16.60
CA ARG A 539 28.28 16.18 15.78
C ARG A 539 28.61 14.90 15.02
N THR A 540 28.19 13.76 15.58
CA THR A 540 28.27 12.43 14.97
C THR A 540 26.84 11.94 14.75
N LEU A 541 26.26 12.26 13.59
CA LEU A 541 25.06 11.55 13.14
C LEU A 541 25.52 10.14 12.72
N PRO A 542 25.14 9.06 13.42
CA PRO A 542 25.43 7.72 12.92
C PRO A 542 24.71 7.53 11.57
N PRO A 543 25.36 6.90 10.58
CA PRO A 543 24.70 6.51 9.35
C PRO A 543 23.70 5.40 9.68
N PHE A 544 22.42 5.76 9.83
CA PHE A 544 21.27 4.85 10.01
C PHE A 544 21.35 3.92 11.23
N VAL A 545 20.48 4.17 12.22
CA VAL A 545 19.93 3.12 13.09
C VAL A 545 18.41 3.24 13.04
#